data_AF-A0A951I290-F1
#
_entry.id   AF-A0A951I290-F1
#
_cell.length_a   1.000
_cell.length_b   1.000
_cell.length_c   1.000
_cell.angle_alpha   90.00
_cell.angle_beta   90.00
_cell.angle_gamma   90.00
#
_symmetry.space_group_name_H-M   'P 1'
#
loop_
_entity.id
_entity.type
_entity.pdbx_description
1 polymer ?
#
loop_
_entity_poly.entity_id
_entity_poly.type
_entity_poly.pdbx_seq_one_letter_code
_entity_poly.pdbx_strand_id
1 'polypeptide(L)' 'MAASRIDTFKAMLESEPDNVLVRFGLANEYLKAERYEDAIDALNDYLQRADDEG' A
#
# COMPACT_ATOMS: atom_id res chain seq x y z
N MET A 1 6.49 5.21 21.37
CA MET A 1 7.18 4.86 20.11
C MET A 1 6.31 5.39 18.99
N ALA A 2 6.86 6.15 18.04
CA ALA A 2 6.09 6.58 16.88
C ALA A 2 5.84 5.35 15.99
N ALA A 3 4.59 5.14 15.56
CA ALA A 3 4.28 4.10 14.58
C ALA A 3 5.04 4.38 13.29
N SER A 4 5.50 3.34 12.59
CA SER A 4 6.16 3.53 11.30
C SER A 4 5.15 4.07 10.28
N ARG A 5 5.64 4.66 9.19
CA ARG A 5 4.76 5.10 8.09
C ARG A 5 3.99 3.92 7.51
N ILE A 6 4.64 2.75 7.44
CA ILE A 6 4.03 1.47 7.03
C ILE A 6 2.84 1.12 7.94
N ASP A 7 3.02 1.17 9.27
CA ASP A 7 1.95 0.84 10.22
C ASP A 7 0.78 1.84 10.11
N THR A 8 1.09 3.11 9.86
CA THR A 8 0.08 4.15 9.65
C THR A 8 -0.77 3.82 8.42
N PHE A 9 -0.15 3.49 7.29
CA PHE A 9 -0.88 3.16 6.07
C PHE A 9 -1.65 1.84 6.17
N LYS A 10 -1.12 0.84 6.90
CA LYS A 10 -1.87 -0.39 7.20
C LYS A 10 -3.16 -0.09 7.97
N ALA A 11 -3.08 0.70 9.03
CA ALA A 11 -4.26 1.10 9.80
C ALA A 11 -5.27 1.89 8.95
N MET A 12 -4.81 2.75 8.04
CA MET A 12 -5.69 3.44 7.09
C MET A 12 -6.41 2.47 6.15
N LEU A 13 -5.72 1.44 5.65
CA LEU A 13 -6.32 0.41 4.80
C LEU A 13 -7.25 -0.53 5.55
N GLU A 14 -7.13 -0.65 6.88
CA GLU A 14 -8.14 -1.35 7.69
C GLU A 14 -9.48 -0.59 7.69
N SER A 15 -9.44 0.75 7.71
CA SER A 15 -10.66 1.57 7.62
C SER A 15 -11.15 1.81 6.19
N GLU A 16 -10.23 1.91 5.22
CA GLU A 16 -10.53 2.20 3.82
C GLU A 16 -9.76 1.22 2.90
N PRO A 17 -10.20 -0.04 2.79
CA PRO A 17 -9.47 -1.09 2.06
C PRO A 17 -9.27 -0.79 0.57
N ASP A 18 -10.17 0.03 0.03
CA ASP A 18 -10.22 0.39 -1.38
C ASP A 18 -9.51 1.71 -1.69
N ASN A 19 -8.84 2.32 -0.70
CA ASN A 19 -8.10 3.55 -0.92
C ASN A 19 -6.80 3.29 -1.70
N VAL A 20 -6.91 3.38 -3.02
CA VAL A 20 -5.84 3.15 -4.00
C VAL A 20 -4.62 4.04 -3.74
N LEU A 21 -4.81 5.30 -3.33
CA LEU A 21 -3.71 6.23 -3.01
C LEU A 21 -2.91 5.80 -1.78
N VAL A 22 -3.59 5.36 -0.72
CA VAL A 22 -2.94 4.86 0.50
C VAL A 22 -2.16 3.58 0.21
N ARG A 23 -2.73 2.69 -0.61
CA ARG A 23 -2.10 1.43 -1.02
C ARG A 23 -0.82 1.68 -1.84
N PHE A 24 -0.84 2.67 -2.75
CA PHE A 24 0.37 3.14 -3.44
C PHE A 24 1.41 3.77 -2.49
N GLY A 25 0.95 4.56 -1.50
CA GLY A 25 1.80 5.09 -0.44
C GLY A 25 2.51 3.99 0.35
N LEU A 26 1.77 2.94 0.73
CA LEU A 26 2.31 1.77 1.42
C LEU A 26 3.37 1.04 0.59
N ALA A 27 3.12 0.82 -0.70
CA ALA A 27 4.10 0.21 -1.60
C ALA A 27 5.41 1.00 -1.65
N ASN A 28 5.35 2.33 -1.74
CA ASN A 28 6.54 3.18 -1.76
C ASN A 28 7.35 3.08 -0.46
N GLU A 29 6.69 2.95 0.69
CA GLU A 29 7.38 2.76 1.96
C GLU A 29 8.02 1.37 2.08
N TYR A 30 7.40 0.33 1.49
CA TYR A 30 8.05 -0.97 1.38
C TYR A 30 9.30 -0.94 0.48
N LEU A 31 9.27 -0.21 -0.64
CA LEU A 31 10.44 -0.02 -1.49
C LEU A 31 11.60 0.65 -0.74
N LYS A 32 11.32 1.71 0.03
CA LYS A 32 12.34 2.39 0.86
C LYS A 32 12.91 1.49 1.95
N ALA A 33 12.11 0.56 2.44
CA ALA A 33 12.52 -0.43 3.44
C ALA A 33 13.16 -1.68 2.82
N GLU A 34 13.39 -1.71 1.50
CA GLU A 34 13.92 -2.86 0.75
C GLU A 34 13.08 -4.14 0.89
N ARG A 35 11.80 -3.98 1.24
CA ARG A 35 10.81 -5.06 1.35
C ARG A 35 10.13 -5.28 0.00
N TYR A 36 10.89 -5.82 -0.95
CA TYR A 36 10.45 -5.87 -2.34
C TYR A 36 9.23 -6.76 -2.58
N GLU A 37 9.12 -7.89 -1.88
CA GLU A 37 7.96 -8.79 -2.00
C GLU A 37 6.66 -8.07 -1.60
N ASP A 38 6.65 -7.43 -0.43
CA ASP A 38 5.49 -6.67 0.05
C ASP A 38 5.14 -5.48 -0.88
N ALA A 39 6.16 -4.84 -1.47
CA ALA A 39 5.95 -3.76 -2.44
C ALA A 39 5.29 -4.27 -3.73
N ILE A 40 5.74 -5.43 -4.23
CA ILE A 40 5.16 -6.07 -5.42
C ILE A 40 3.70 -6.42 -5.18
N ASP A 41 3.38 -7.05 -4.06
CA ASP A 41 2.00 -7.41 -3.72
C ASP A 41 1.09 -6.18 -3.64
N ALA A 42 1.56 -5.11 -2.97
CA ALA A 42 0.81 -3.87 -2.87
C ALA A 42 0.60 -3.16 -4.22
N LEU A 43 1.59 -3.21 -5.13
CA LEU A 43 1.49 -2.63 -6.47
C LEU A 43 0.62 -3.46 -7.40
N ASN A 44 0.66 -4.79 -7.31
CA ASN A 44 -0.21 -5.66 -8.09
C ASN A 44 -1.68 -5.42 -7.74
N ASP A 45 -2.00 -5.35 -6.44
CA ASP A 45 -3.35 -5.03 -5.99
C ASP A 45 -3.79 -3.62 -6.42
N TYR A 46 -2.87 -2.64 -6.38
CA TYR A 46 -3.12 -1.28 -6.89
C TYR A 46 -3.48 -1.31 -8.38
N LEU A 47 -2.71 -2.03 -9.20
CA LEU A 47 -2.93 -2.12 -10.64
C LEU A 47 -4.21 -2.86 -10.98
N GLN A 48 -4.50 -3.98 -10.31
CA GLN A 48 -5.72 -4.75 -10.54
C GLN A 48 -6.98 -3.93 -10.30
N ARG A 49 -6.96 -3.04 -9.30
CA ARG A 49 -8.09 -2.16 -8.97
C ARG A 49 -8.21 -0.99 -9.94
N ALA A 50 -7.09 -0.46 -10.41
CA ALA A 50 -7.09 0.58 -11.43
C ALA A 50 -7.55 0.06 -12.81
N ASP A 51 -7.29 -1.22 -13.12
CA ASP A 51 -7.68 -1.86 -14.39
C ASP A 51 -9.19 -2.22 -14.42
N ASP A 52 -9.82 -2.40 -13.26
CA ASP A 52 -11.27 -2.64 -13.11
C ASP A 52 -12.12 -1.36 -13.26
N GLU A 53 -11.49 -0.19 -13.44
CA GLU A 53 -12.17 1.09 -13.74
C GLU A 53 -12.35 1.34 -15.26
N GLY A 54 -12.03 0.35 -16.12
CA GLY A 54 -12.07 0.41 -17.59
C GLY A 54 -13.36 -0.05 -18.27
#